data_AF-A0A1Q4X670-F1
#
_entry.id   AF-A0A1Q4X670-F1
#
_cell.length_a   1.000
_cell.length_b   1.000
_cell.length_c   1.000
_cell.angle_alpha   90.00
_cell.angle_beta   90.00
_cell.angle_gamma   90.00
#
_symmetry.space_group_name_H-M   'P 1'
#
loop_
_entity.id
_entity.type
_entity.pdbx_description
1 polymer ?
#
loop_
_entity_poly.entity_id
_entity_poly.type
_entity_poly.pdbx_seq_one_letter_code
_entity_poly.pdbx_strand_id
1 'polypeptide(L)'
;MLAAIRDPDRGFDAIVVGEFERGFAGDQIQHIVALCRRYGVQVWLPEAGGPLDLDDPEHRALIRMLGEQSLREVIRARHRAMAAMRIQTRDHGRYLGGRAPYGYRLVPAGPHPNLAEARRGRSVYRLEPDPDTAPTVRWLFTERRAGRSVQDLVVTLNRQGTPCPAEHDPERNQHRTRRRWTAQSVASILANPRYTGWQV
;
A
#
# COMPACT_ATOMS: atom_id res chain seq x y z
N MET A 1 10.03 18.23 18.19
CA MET A 1 10.52 17.62 19.46
C MET A 1 11.76 16.76 19.24
N LEU A 2 11.73 15.68 18.44
CA LEU A 2 12.93 14.85 18.21
C LEU A 2 14.11 15.58 17.54
N ALA A 3 13.86 16.61 16.74
CA ALA A 3 14.94 17.47 16.23
C ALA A 3 15.62 18.32 17.34
N ALA A 4 14.87 18.68 18.39
CA ALA A 4 15.34 19.51 19.49
C ALA A 4 16.19 18.74 20.50
N ILE A 5 16.18 17.40 20.51
CA ILE A 5 17.03 16.61 21.42
C ILE A 5 18.53 16.80 21.15
N ARG A 6 18.88 17.24 19.93
CA ARG A 6 20.26 17.52 19.52
C ARG A 6 20.77 18.87 20.03
N ASP A 7 19.85 19.75 20.44
CA ASP A 7 20.18 21.05 20.99
C ASP A 7 20.62 20.89 22.46
N PRO A 8 21.84 21.32 22.82
CA PRO A 8 22.28 21.34 24.22
C PRO A 8 21.41 22.23 25.12
N ASP A 9 20.82 23.30 24.56
CA ASP A 9 20.04 24.31 25.31
C ASP A 9 18.53 24.07 25.26
N ARG A 10 18.11 22.86 24.86
CA ARG A 10 16.73 22.43 24.60
C ARG A 10 15.70 22.66 25.72
N GLY A 11 16.11 23.02 26.94
CA GLY A 11 15.23 23.34 28.06
C GLY A 11 14.48 22.15 28.68
N PHE A 12 14.77 20.92 28.25
CA PHE A 12 14.20 19.69 28.81
C PHE A 12 15.22 18.54 28.81
N ASP A 13 15.07 17.63 29.76
CA ASP A 13 15.90 16.44 29.95
C ASP A 13 15.09 15.13 29.85
N ALA A 14 13.77 15.22 29.73
CA ALA A 14 12.88 14.07 29.61
C ALA A 14 11.77 14.27 28.57
N ILE A 15 11.34 13.16 27.96
CA ILE A 15 10.17 13.07 27.07
C ILE A 15 9.20 12.08 27.70
N VAL A 16 7.99 12.53 28.02
CA VAL A 16 6.90 11.67 28.49
C VAL A 16 6.02 11.29 27.32
N VAL A 17 5.85 9.98 27.09
CA VAL A 17 4.92 9.47 26.07
C VAL A 17 3.68 8.96 26.78
N GLY A 18 2.56 9.65 26.59
CA GLY A 18 1.33 9.38 27.36
C GLY A 18 0.68 8.02 27.07
N GLU A 19 0.83 7.50 25.85
CA GLU A 19 0.33 6.17 25.48
C GLU A 19 1.31 5.54 24.48
N PHE A 20 1.80 4.33 24.78
CA PHE A 20 2.73 3.62 23.89
C PHE A 20 2.17 3.45 22.46
N GLU A 21 0.91 3.02 22.35
CA GLU A 21 0.29 2.64 21.07
C GLU A 21 0.08 3.83 20.11
N ARG A 22 0.01 5.06 20.65
CA ARG A 22 -0.09 6.29 19.85
C ARG A 22 1.27 6.82 19.39
N GLY A 23 2.33 6.50 20.15
CA GLY A 23 3.69 6.98 19.89
C GLY A 23 4.54 6.01 19.06
N PHE A 24 4.30 4.71 19.17
CA PHE A 24 5.21 3.67 18.68
C PHE A 24 4.48 2.44 18.11
N ALA A 25 5.08 1.83 17.09
CA ALA A 25 4.69 0.53 16.57
C ALA A 25 5.90 -0.41 16.55
N GLY A 26 5.71 -1.66 16.99
CA GLY A 26 6.77 -2.67 16.99
C GLY A 26 7.97 -2.30 17.86
N ASP A 27 9.18 -2.34 17.28
CA ASP A 27 10.47 -2.11 17.94
C ASP A 27 10.95 -0.64 17.89
N GLN A 28 10.13 0.28 17.36
CA GLN A 28 10.50 1.69 17.19
C GLN A 28 10.94 2.37 18.48
N ILE A 29 10.31 2.05 19.61
CA ILE A 29 10.64 2.70 20.89
C ILE A 29 12.08 2.42 21.31
N GLN A 30 12.62 1.23 21.03
CA GLN A 30 13.97 0.86 21.45
C GLN A 30 15.00 1.76 20.77
N HIS A 31 14.78 2.04 19.48
CA HIS A 31 15.60 2.96 18.70
C HIS A 31 15.50 4.40 19.22
N ILE A 32 14.29 4.85 19.59
CA ILE A 32 14.06 6.20 20.12
C ILE A 32 14.68 6.37 21.51
N VAL A 33 14.50 5.42 22.42
CA VAL A 33 15.11 5.45 23.76
C VAL A 33 16.64 5.44 23.64
N ALA A 34 17.21 4.59 22.79
CA ALA A 34 18.66 4.56 22.56
C ALA A 34 19.19 5.87 21.93
N LEU A 35 18.40 6.52 21.07
CA LEU A 35 18.74 7.83 20.51
C LEU A 35 18.69 8.93 21.58
N CYS A 36 17.60 9.01 22.34
CA CYS A 36 17.44 10.01 23.40
C CYS A 36 18.51 9.87 24.49
N ARG A 37 18.83 8.63 24.90
CA ARG A 37 19.90 8.33 25.86
C ARG A 37 21.26 8.88 25.42
N ARG A 38 21.60 8.82 24.12
CA ARG A 38 22.85 9.40 23.59
C ARG A 38 22.95 10.92 23.76
N TYR A 39 21.81 11.61 23.83
CA TYR A 39 21.75 13.06 24.06
C TYR A 39 21.41 13.41 25.52
N GLY A 40 21.45 12.43 26.44
CA GLY A 40 21.11 12.63 27.85
C GLY A 40 19.64 12.96 28.07
N VAL A 41 18.75 12.54 27.17
CA VAL A 41 17.30 12.70 27.31
C VAL A 41 16.67 11.38 27.74
N GLN A 42 15.93 11.41 28.85
CA GLN A 42 15.15 10.26 29.33
C GLN A 42 13.83 10.13 28.57
N VAL A 43 13.35 8.90 28.40
CA VAL A 43 12.02 8.63 27.83
C VAL A 43 11.19 7.95 28.89
N TRP A 44 10.00 8.46 29.15
CA TRP A 44 9.11 8.00 30.20
C TRP A 44 7.85 7.40 29.62
N LEU A 45 7.43 6.28 30.19
CA LEU A 45 6.15 5.64 29.91
C LEU A 45 5.35 5.48 31.21
N PRO A 46 4.07 5.87 31.25
CA PRO A 46 3.18 5.57 32.36
C PRO A 46 3.13 4.08 32.69
N GLU A 47 3.18 3.22 31.68
CA GLU A 47 3.15 1.75 31.81
C GLU A 47 4.39 1.19 32.50
N ALA A 48 5.52 1.89 32.43
CA ALA A 48 6.75 1.54 33.14
C ALA A 48 6.83 2.17 34.54
N GLY A 49 5.89 3.05 34.90
CA GLY A 49 5.91 3.78 36.17
C GLY A 49 7.10 4.73 36.36
N GLY A 50 7.85 5.03 35.30
CA GLY A 50 9.11 5.75 35.39
C GLY A 50 9.87 5.90 34.07
N PRO A 51 11.15 6.35 34.13
CA PRO A 51 12.02 6.42 32.96
C PRO A 51 12.34 5.02 32.46
N LEU A 52 12.30 4.85 31.15
CA LEU A 52 12.66 3.59 30.50
C LEU A 52 14.16 3.33 30.61
N ASP A 53 14.47 2.14 31.11
CA ASP A 53 15.82 1.59 31.09
C ASP A 53 15.89 0.38 30.16
N LEU A 54 16.70 0.47 29.09
CA LEU A 54 16.92 -0.64 28.17
C LEU A 54 17.88 -1.69 28.73
N ASP A 55 18.62 -1.41 29.80
CA ASP A 55 19.51 -2.38 30.43
C ASP A 55 18.72 -3.29 31.38
N ASP A 56 17.64 -2.77 31.96
CA ASP A 56 16.68 -3.51 32.78
C ASP A 56 15.92 -4.58 31.95
N PRO A 57 16.03 -5.87 32.31
CA PRO A 57 15.26 -6.95 31.71
C PRO A 57 13.73 -6.77 31.77
N GLU A 58 13.20 -6.19 32.85
CA GLU A 58 11.75 -6.01 33.06
C GLU A 58 11.19 -4.96 32.09
N HIS A 59 11.83 -3.80 32.00
CA HIS A 59 11.48 -2.78 31.02
C HIS A 59 11.60 -3.29 29.57
N ARG A 60 12.63 -4.09 29.26
CA ARG A 60 12.76 -4.73 27.93
C ARG A 60 11.65 -5.73 27.64
N ALA A 61 11.13 -6.44 28.65
CA ALA A 61 10.02 -7.36 28.48
C ALA A 61 8.71 -6.59 28.26
N LEU A 62 8.46 -5.54 29.05
CA LEU A 62 7.32 -4.64 28.92
C LEU A 62 7.24 -4.02 27.52
N ILE A 63 8.34 -3.43 27.05
CA ILE A 63 8.43 -2.81 25.72
C ILE A 63 8.10 -3.83 24.61
N ARG A 64 8.62 -5.06 24.71
CA ARG A 64 8.34 -6.11 23.72
C ARG A 64 6.88 -6.50 23.71
N MET A 65 6.28 -6.70 24.88
CA MET A 65 4.86 -7.01 25.02
C MET A 65 3.97 -5.90 24.43
N LEU A 66 4.24 -4.63 24.77
CA LEU A 66 3.49 -3.48 24.25
C LEU A 66 3.65 -3.35 22.72
N GLY A 67 4.86 -3.58 22.20
CA GLY A 67 5.14 -3.63 20.76
C GLY A 67 4.32 -4.71 20.04
N GLU A 68 4.27 -5.92 20.61
CA GLU A 68 3.46 -7.01 20.08
C GLU A 68 1.96 -6.72 20.12
N GLN A 69 1.47 -6.13 21.21
CA GLN A 69 0.05 -5.77 21.36
C GLN A 69 -0.36 -4.73 20.31
N SER A 70 0.39 -3.64 20.19
CA SER A 70 0.18 -2.59 19.18
C SER A 70 0.15 -3.18 17.75
N LEU A 71 1.09 -4.07 17.43
CA LEU A 71 1.09 -4.76 16.13
C LEU A 71 -0.14 -5.66 15.96
N ARG A 72 -0.58 -6.39 16.98
CA ARG A 72 -1.78 -7.26 16.91
C ARG A 72 -3.04 -6.45 16.62
N GLU A 73 -3.19 -5.28 17.23
CA GLU A 73 -4.36 -4.42 17.00
C GLU A 73 -4.39 -3.86 15.58
N VAL A 74 -3.25 -3.34 15.10
CA VAL A 74 -3.09 -2.84 13.73
C VAL A 74 -3.34 -3.97 12.71
N ILE A 75 -2.78 -5.16 12.96
CA ILE A 75 -2.97 -6.33 12.10
C ILE A 75 -4.45 -6.76 12.09
N ARG A 76 -5.13 -6.82 13.25
CA ARG A 76 -6.56 -7.16 13.32
C ARG A 76 -7.45 -6.13 12.63
N ALA A 77 -7.17 -4.84 12.80
CA ALA A 77 -7.90 -3.78 12.11
C ALA A 77 -7.71 -3.89 10.59
N ARG A 78 -6.47 -4.11 10.13
CA ARG A 78 -6.16 -4.36 8.72
C ARG A 78 -6.86 -5.61 8.19
N HIS A 79 -6.84 -6.73 8.92
CA HIS A 79 -7.52 -7.96 8.54
C HIS A 79 -9.02 -7.78 8.40
N ARG A 80 -9.68 -7.10 9.35
CA ARG A 80 -11.11 -6.79 9.29
C ARG A 80 -11.44 -5.89 8.10
N ALA A 81 -10.65 -4.85 7.87
CA ALA A 81 -10.81 -3.97 6.71
C ALA A 81 -10.66 -4.76 5.40
N MET A 82 -9.61 -5.57 5.25
CA MET A 82 -9.37 -6.40 4.06
C MET A 82 -10.47 -7.46 3.88
N ALA A 83 -10.96 -8.09 4.94
CA ALA A 83 -12.05 -9.07 4.87
C ALA A 83 -13.36 -8.42 4.42
N ALA A 84 -13.73 -7.27 5.03
CA ALA A 84 -14.91 -6.50 4.64
C ALA A 84 -14.81 -5.98 3.19
N MET A 85 -13.61 -5.60 2.76
CA MET A 85 -13.30 -5.23 1.38
C MET A 85 -13.49 -6.42 0.43
N ARG A 86 -12.93 -7.60 0.75
CA ARG A 86 -13.07 -8.81 -0.09
C ARG A 86 -14.52 -9.26 -0.23
N ILE A 87 -15.31 -9.21 0.84
CA ILE A 87 -16.75 -9.53 0.80
C ILE A 87 -17.49 -8.57 -0.13
N GLN A 88 -17.28 -7.25 0.01
CA GLN A 88 -17.88 -6.25 -0.89
C GLN A 88 -17.44 -6.44 -2.35
N THR A 89 -16.21 -6.87 -2.57
CA THR A 89 -15.64 -7.10 -3.91
C THR A 89 -16.25 -8.34 -4.56
N ARG A 90 -16.32 -9.45 -3.82
CA ARG A 90 -16.82 -10.75 -4.29
C ARG A 90 -18.33 -10.70 -4.56
N ASP A 91 -19.09 -10.09 -3.64
CA ASP A 91 -20.55 -10.17 -3.69
C ASP A 91 -21.18 -9.10 -4.60
N HIS A 92 -20.48 -7.99 -4.85
CA HIS A 92 -21.04 -6.86 -5.61
C HIS A 92 -20.24 -6.51 -6.88
N GLY A 93 -19.19 -7.27 -7.23
CA GLY A 93 -18.31 -6.97 -8.38
C GLY A 93 -17.62 -5.60 -8.29
N ARG A 94 -17.56 -5.04 -7.08
CA ARG A 94 -17.14 -3.67 -6.80
C ARG A 94 -15.63 -3.52 -6.98
N TYR A 95 -15.24 -2.47 -7.68
CA TYR A 95 -13.85 -2.04 -7.70
C TYR A 95 -13.56 -1.13 -6.50
N LEU A 96 -12.70 -1.57 -5.60
CA LEU A 96 -12.38 -0.89 -4.33
C LEU A 96 -11.37 0.26 -4.45
N GLY A 97 -11.43 0.99 -5.57
CA GLY A 97 -10.57 2.13 -5.83
C GLY A 97 -9.18 1.76 -6.35
N GLY A 98 -8.43 2.79 -6.72
CA GLY A 98 -7.14 2.67 -7.40
C GLY A 98 -7.25 2.72 -8.93
N ARG A 99 -6.16 2.38 -9.62
CA ARG A 99 -6.06 2.47 -11.09
C ARG A 99 -6.60 1.20 -11.77
N ALA A 100 -7.45 1.37 -12.79
CA ALA A 100 -7.86 0.26 -13.65
C ALA A 100 -6.61 -0.39 -14.29
N PRO A 101 -6.44 -1.72 -14.21
CA PRO A 101 -5.37 -2.41 -14.93
C PRO A 101 -5.51 -2.18 -16.44
N TYR A 102 -4.39 -2.15 -17.17
CA TYR A 102 -4.40 -2.05 -18.63
C TYR A 102 -5.29 -3.15 -19.25
N GLY A 103 -6.11 -2.85 -20.26
CA GLY A 103 -7.12 -3.81 -20.75
C GLY A 103 -8.44 -3.78 -19.99
N TYR A 104 -8.57 -2.94 -18.95
CA TYR A 104 -9.84 -2.69 -18.26
C TYR A 104 -10.11 -1.19 -18.15
N ARG A 105 -11.40 -0.84 -18.13
CA ARG A 105 -11.91 0.49 -17.81
C ARG A 105 -12.84 0.44 -16.60
N LEU A 106 -12.92 1.57 -15.89
CA LEU A 106 -13.89 1.73 -14.81
C LEU A 106 -15.20 2.26 -15.39
N VAL A 107 -16.28 1.56 -15.14
CA VAL A 107 -17.63 2.04 -15.47
C VAL A 107 -18.45 2.21 -14.20
N PRO A 108 -19.29 3.26 -14.10
CA PRO A 108 -20.20 3.42 -12.97
C PRO A 108 -21.12 2.20 -12.84
N ALA A 109 -21.23 1.67 -11.61
CA ALA A 109 -22.04 0.51 -11.27
C ALA A 109 -23.21 0.87 -10.32
N GLY A 110 -23.54 2.16 -10.22
CA GLY A 110 -24.63 2.68 -9.39
C GLY A 110 -24.17 3.54 -8.20
N PRO A 111 -25.12 4.08 -7.42
CA PRO A 111 -24.84 4.90 -6.24
C PRO A 111 -24.15 4.08 -5.14
N HIS A 112 -23.33 4.75 -4.32
CA HIS A 112 -22.62 4.10 -3.22
C HIS A 112 -23.61 3.47 -2.21
N PRO A 113 -23.40 2.23 -1.72
CA PRO A 113 -24.35 1.55 -0.82
C PRO A 113 -24.53 2.28 0.52
N ASN A 114 -23.48 2.96 1.00
CA ASN A 114 -23.60 3.92 2.08
C ASN A 114 -24.30 5.20 1.58
N LEU A 115 -25.50 5.47 2.11
CA LEU A 115 -26.35 6.61 1.76
C LEU A 115 -25.68 7.97 1.98
N ALA A 116 -24.86 8.13 3.02
CA ALA A 116 -24.14 9.39 3.27
C ALA A 116 -23.11 9.67 2.15
N GLU A 117 -22.48 8.62 1.65
CA GLU A 117 -21.52 8.69 0.55
C GLU A 117 -22.22 8.95 -0.79
N ALA A 118 -23.37 8.30 -1.01
CA ALA A 118 -24.21 8.53 -2.19
C ALA A 118 -24.76 9.96 -2.25
N ARG A 119 -25.19 10.53 -1.11
CA ARG A 119 -25.60 11.94 -1.01
C ARG A 119 -24.48 12.92 -1.32
N ARG A 120 -23.22 12.52 -1.09
CA ARG A 120 -22.01 13.27 -1.51
C ARG A 120 -21.63 13.02 -2.98
N GLY A 121 -22.50 12.38 -3.76
CA GLY A 121 -22.30 12.10 -5.18
C GLY A 121 -21.32 10.97 -5.50
N ARG A 122 -20.91 10.15 -4.51
CA ARG A 122 -20.00 9.03 -4.77
C ARG A 122 -20.74 7.85 -5.38
N SER A 123 -20.14 7.29 -6.43
CA SER A 123 -20.63 6.10 -7.12
C SER A 123 -19.71 4.90 -6.87
N VAL A 124 -20.28 3.71 -7.01
CA VAL A 124 -19.51 2.47 -7.13
C VAL A 124 -19.04 2.36 -8.58
N TYR A 125 -17.84 1.82 -8.78
CA TYR A 125 -17.32 1.49 -10.10
C TYR A 125 -17.08 0.00 -10.20
N ARG A 126 -17.24 -0.57 -11.39
CA ARG A 126 -16.81 -1.93 -11.72
C ARG A 126 -15.74 -1.89 -12.81
N LEU A 127 -14.95 -2.95 -12.91
CA LEU A 127 -14.06 -3.16 -14.05
C LEU A 127 -14.82 -3.84 -15.19
N GLU A 128 -14.66 -3.30 -16.39
CA GLU A 128 -15.07 -3.93 -17.63
C GLU A 128 -13.89 -4.01 -18.60
N PRO A 129 -13.79 -5.04 -19.45
CA PRO A 129 -12.80 -5.08 -20.50
C PRO A 129 -12.87 -3.82 -21.37
N ASP A 130 -11.75 -3.14 -21.53
CA ASP A 130 -11.62 -1.99 -22.42
C ASP A 130 -11.59 -2.51 -23.88
N PRO A 131 -12.50 -2.07 -24.77
CA PRO A 131 -12.53 -2.55 -26.15
C PRO A 131 -11.21 -2.36 -26.90
N ASP A 132 -10.45 -1.31 -26.59
CA ASP A 132 -9.23 -0.96 -27.30
C ASP A 132 -8.02 -1.74 -26.78
N THR A 133 -7.92 -1.89 -25.46
CA THR A 133 -6.72 -2.47 -24.82
C THR A 133 -6.88 -3.92 -24.37
N ALA A 134 -8.11 -4.39 -24.13
CA ALA A 134 -8.36 -5.79 -23.74
C ALA A 134 -7.93 -6.82 -24.80
N PRO A 135 -8.08 -6.58 -26.12
CA PRO A 135 -7.55 -7.50 -27.14
C PRO A 135 -6.04 -7.71 -27.01
N THR A 136 -5.28 -6.65 -26.70
CA THR A 136 -3.83 -6.72 -26.51
C THR A 136 -3.47 -7.61 -25.31
N VAL A 137 -4.18 -7.47 -24.20
CA VAL A 137 -3.97 -8.31 -23.01
C VAL A 137 -4.32 -9.77 -23.32
N ARG A 138 -5.45 -10.03 -23.96
CA ARG A 138 -5.83 -11.40 -24.37
C ARG A 138 -4.76 -12.02 -25.28
N TRP A 139 -4.25 -11.26 -26.24
CA TRP A 139 -3.17 -11.70 -27.12
C TRP A 139 -1.88 -12.02 -26.34
N LEU A 140 -1.46 -11.15 -25.42
CA LEU A 140 -0.27 -11.38 -24.57
C LEU A 140 -0.36 -12.72 -23.82
N PHE A 141 -1.49 -13.01 -23.19
CA PHE A 141 -1.68 -14.28 -22.47
C PHE A 141 -1.72 -15.49 -23.41
N THR A 142 -2.38 -15.38 -24.56
CA THR A 142 -2.43 -16.44 -25.58
C THR A 142 -1.04 -16.79 -26.09
N GLU A 143 -0.25 -15.79 -26.48
CA GLU A 143 1.10 -16.02 -26.99
C GLU A 143 2.06 -16.52 -25.90
N ARG A 144 1.90 -16.04 -24.66
CA ARG A 144 2.70 -16.53 -23.55
C ARG A 144 2.41 -17.99 -23.26
N ARG A 145 1.14 -18.41 -23.36
CA ARG A 145 0.71 -19.81 -23.25
C ARG A 145 1.24 -20.66 -24.40
N ALA A 146 1.38 -20.08 -25.60
CA ALA A 146 2.00 -20.73 -26.76
C ALA A 146 3.54 -20.84 -26.67
N GLY A 147 4.15 -20.35 -25.58
CA GLY A 147 5.59 -20.51 -25.31
C GLY A 147 6.48 -19.35 -25.80
N ARG A 148 5.91 -18.27 -26.35
CA ARG A 148 6.72 -17.12 -26.79
C ARG A 148 7.39 -16.42 -25.62
N SER A 149 8.60 -15.89 -25.86
CA SER A 149 9.35 -15.14 -24.85
C SER A 149 8.76 -13.74 -24.64
N VAL A 150 8.95 -13.17 -23.44
CA VAL A 150 8.51 -11.80 -23.14
C VAL A 150 9.17 -10.79 -24.09
N GLN A 151 10.42 -11.02 -24.49
CA GLN A 151 11.13 -10.13 -25.41
C GLN A 151 10.50 -10.13 -26.80
N ASP A 152 10.12 -11.30 -27.32
CA ASP A 152 9.45 -11.40 -28.63
C ASP A 152 8.10 -10.67 -28.64
N LEU A 153 7.35 -10.76 -27.53
CA LEU A 153 6.09 -10.03 -27.38
C LEU A 153 6.30 -8.52 -27.42
N VAL A 154 7.33 -8.03 -26.71
CA VAL A 154 7.68 -6.60 -26.71
C VAL A 154 8.08 -6.12 -28.09
N VAL A 155 8.93 -6.88 -28.80
CA VAL A 155 9.35 -6.54 -30.17
C VAL A 155 8.15 -6.50 -31.11
N THR A 156 7.25 -7.48 -31.01
CA THR A 156 6.04 -7.56 -31.83
C THR A 156 5.11 -6.37 -31.59
N LEU A 157 4.81 -6.04 -30.33
CA LEU A 157 3.93 -4.93 -29.97
C LEU A 157 4.49 -3.58 -30.42
N ASN A 158 5.80 -3.37 -30.22
CA ASN A 158 6.47 -2.15 -30.66
C ASN A 158 6.54 -2.03 -32.19
N ARG A 159 6.69 -3.15 -32.91
CA ARG A 159 6.69 -3.16 -34.39
C ARG A 159 5.31 -2.88 -34.97
N GLN A 160 4.26 -3.38 -34.31
CA GLN A 160 2.86 -3.14 -34.70
C GLN A 160 2.37 -1.73 -34.35
N GLY A 161 3.13 -0.99 -33.54
CA GLY A 161 2.71 0.33 -33.05
C GLY A 161 1.54 0.23 -32.07
N THR A 162 1.36 -0.90 -31.39
CA THR A 162 0.30 -1.07 -30.40
C THR A 162 0.56 -0.12 -29.23
N PRO A 163 -0.40 0.74 -28.85
CA PRO A 163 -0.22 1.66 -27.73
C PRO A 163 0.17 0.92 -26.47
N CYS A 164 1.21 1.38 -25.78
CA CYS A 164 1.60 0.83 -24.48
C CYS A 164 0.75 1.44 -23.35
N PRO A 165 0.78 0.89 -22.12
CA PRO A 165 0.00 1.41 -20.99
C PRO A 165 0.25 2.88 -20.63
N ALA A 166 1.40 3.43 -21.04
CA ALA A 166 1.73 4.84 -20.87
C ALA A 166 1.22 5.73 -22.01
N GLU A 167 1.02 5.16 -23.20
CA GLU A 167 0.47 5.84 -24.38
C GLU A 167 -1.05 5.93 -24.34
N HIS A 168 -1.70 4.85 -23.90
CA HIS A 168 -3.16 4.77 -23.79
C HIS A 168 -3.74 5.73 -22.75
N ASP A 169 -2.94 6.10 -21.75
CA ASP A 169 -3.38 6.97 -20.66
C ASP A 169 -2.32 8.06 -20.38
N PRO A 170 -2.14 9.00 -21.32
CA PRO A 170 -1.03 9.94 -21.29
C PRO A 170 -1.15 10.96 -20.16
N GLU A 171 -2.38 11.37 -19.83
CA GLU A 171 -2.65 12.25 -18.69
C GLU A 171 -2.21 11.63 -17.37
N ARG A 172 -2.29 10.30 -17.23
CA ARG A 172 -1.87 9.59 -16.02
C ARG A 172 -0.42 9.11 -16.03
N ASN A 173 0.31 9.27 -17.14
CA ASN A 173 1.71 8.87 -17.27
C ASN A 173 2.60 10.02 -17.77
N GLN A 174 2.33 11.25 -17.33
CA GLN A 174 3.08 12.45 -17.71
C GLN A 174 4.58 12.34 -17.43
N HIS A 175 4.97 11.61 -16.38
CA HIS A 175 6.36 11.36 -16.02
C HIS A 175 7.10 10.41 -16.98
N ARG A 176 6.38 9.69 -17.85
CA ARG A 176 7.00 8.77 -18.82
C ARG A 176 7.28 9.47 -20.14
N THR A 177 8.56 9.76 -20.36
CA THR A 177 9.08 10.32 -21.62
C THR A 177 9.20 9.28 -22.73
N ARG A 178 9.42 8.00 -22.40
CA ARG A 178 9.46 6.89 -23.36
C ARG A 178 8.14 6.12 -23.37
N ARG A 179 7.47 6.20 -24.51
CA ARG A 179 6.16 5.63 -24.81
C ARG A 179 6.34 4.40 -25.71
N ARG A 180 6.80 3.29 -25.12
CA ARG A 180 7.02 2.00 -25.79
C ARG A 180 6.77 0.84 -24.85
N TRP A 181 6.46 -0.32 -25.40
CA TRP A 181 6.41 -1.57 -24.64
C TRP A 181 7.80 -1.92 -24.12
N THR A 182 7.85 -2.32 -22.85
CA THR A 182 9.07 -2.83 -22.18
C THR A 182 8.80 -4.20 -21.59
N ALA A 183 9.86 -5.01 -21.44
CA ALA A 183 9.76 -6.33 -20.82
C ALA A 183 9.15 -6.25 -19.40
N GLN A 184 9.49 -5.20 -18.65
CA GLN A 184 8.90 -4.95 -17.33
C GLN A 184 7.38 -4.72 -17.43
N SER A 185 6.91 -3.95 -18.40
CA SER A 185 5.48 -3.65 -18.56
C SER A 185 4.68 -4.92 -18.90
N VAL A 186 5.22 -5.76 -19.80
CA VAL A 186 4.62 -7.05 -20.14
C VAL A 186 4.65 -8.01 -18.94
N ALA A 187 5.77 -8.09 -18.22
CA ALA A 187 5.89 -8.94 -17.03
C ALA A 187 4.91 -8.52 -15.92
N SER A 188 4.74 -7.22 -15.68
CA SER A 188 3.76 -6.71 -14.71
C SER A 188 2.32 -7.05 -15.08
N ILE A 189 1.96 -7.05 -16.37
CA ILE A 189 0.63 -7.49 -16.83
C ILE A 189 0.46 -9.00 -16.59
N LEU A 190 1.43 -9.81 -17.00
CA LEU A 190 1.36 -11.27 -16.89
C LEU A 190 1.35 -11.77 -15.43
N ALA A 191 2.00 -11.03 -14.51
CA ALA A 191 2.05 -11.38 -13.10
C ALA A 191 0.83 -10.89 -12.29
N ASN A 192 -0.05 -10.08 -12.89
CA ASN A 192 -1.17 -9.48 -12.17
C ASN A 192 -2.35 -10.48 -12.05
N PRO A 193 -2.73 -10.91 -10.83
CA PRO A 193 -3.78 -11.92 -10.61
C PRO A 193 -5.17 -11.45 -11.06
N ARG A 194 -5.38 -10.14 -11.26
CA ARG A 194 -6.67 -9.61 -11.74
C ARG A 194 -7.04 -10.13 -13.13
N TYR A 195 -6.06 -10.46 -13.98
CA TYR A 195 -6.31 -11.00 -15.32
C TYR A 195 -6.73 -12.49 -15.31
N THR A 196 -6.51 -13.20 -14.20
CA THR A 196 -6.92 -14.60 -14.03
C THR A 196 -8.24 -14.75 -13.27
N GLY A 197 -9.02 -13.67 -13.15
CA GLY A 197 -10.28 -13.66 -12.42
C GLY A 197 -10.14 -13.60 -10.90
N TRP A 198 -8.92 -13.40 -10.38
CA TRP A 198 -8.68 -13.23 -8.95
C TRP A 198 -8.69 -11.74 -8.58
N GLN A 199 -9.73 -11.34 -7.83
CA GLN A 199 -9.83 -9.98 -7.29
C GLN A 199 -9.24 -9.99 -5.87
N VAL A 200 -8.08 -9.32 -5.70
CA VAL A 200 -7.34 -9.21 -4.41
C VAL A 200 -7.84 -8.01 -3.61
#